data_AF-A0A3B8MIY5-F1
#
_entry.id   AF-A0A3B8MIY5-F1
#
_cell.length_a   1.000
_cell.length_b   1.000
_cell.length_c   1.000
_cell.angle_alpha   90.00
_cell.angle_beta   90.00
_cell.angle_gamma   90.00
#
_symmetry.space_group_name_H-M   'P 1'
#
loop_
_entity.id
_entity.type
_entity.pdbx_description
1 polymer ?
#
loop_
_entity_poly.entity_id
_entity_poly.type
_entity_poly.pdbx_seq_one_letter_code
_entity_poly.pdbx_strand_id
1 'polypeptide(L)'
;MSKSPLRPKELAAQVRAILWFKLKQYQIFEEYKHLSELSLSDPLTGAYKRRTLNTFLKSRLSESQGHGIPVSCVMFDIDNFKDVNDTHGHHVGDIVRKDISGLFRNL
;
A
#
# COMPACT_ATOMS: atom_id res chain seq x y z
N MET A 1 -21.67 -39.96 8.05
CA MET A 1 -21.90 -39.94 6.59
C MET A 1 -20.57 -40.17 5.89
N SER A 2 -20.35 -41.38 5.36
CA SER A 2 -19.14 -41.73 4.63
C SER A 2 -19.12 -40.99 3.29
N LYS A 3 -18.15 -40.09 3.05
CA LYS A 3 -17.94 -39.51 1.72
C LYS A 3 -17.36 -40.62 0.84
N SER A 4 -18.17 -41.15 -0.06
CA SER A 4 -17.69 -42.03 -1.13
C SER A 4 -16.55 -41.35 -1.90
N PRO A 5 -15.50 -42.08 -2.33
CA PRO A 5 -14.38 -41.50 -3.03
C PRO A 5 -14.86 -40.78 -4.31
N LEU A 6 -14.41 -39.55 -4.49
CA LEU A 6 -14.75 -38.73 -5.66
C LEU A 6 -14.34 -39.44 -6.94
N ARG A 7 -15.22 -39.44 -7.94
CA ARG A 7 -14.90 -40.05 -9.23
C ARG A 7 -13.77 -39.25 -9.90
N PRO A 8 -12.88 -39.87 -10.68
CA PRO A 8 -11.72 -39.19 -11.28
C PRO A 8 -12.07 -37.90 -12.04
N LYS A 9 -13.23 -37.85 -12.72
CA LYS A 9 -13.73 -36.65 -13.42
C LYS A 9 -14.11 -35.51 -12.48
N GLU A 10 -14.69 -35.82 -11.32
CA GLU A 10 -15.11 -34.84 -10.31
C GLU A 10 -13.88 -34.26 -9.59
N LEU A 11 -12.92 -35.12 -9.24
CA LEU A 11 -11.66 -34.69 -8.66
C LEU A 11 -10.90 -33.77 -9.62
N ALA A 12 -10.81 -34.13 -10.90
CA ALA A 12 -10.16 -33.29 -11.91
C ALA A 12 -10.86 -31.94 -12.09
N ALA A 13 -12.20 -31.89 -12.00
CA ALA A 13 -12.95 -30.64 -12.06
C ALA A 13 -12.68 -29.75 -10.83
N GLN A 14 -12.62 -30.33 -9.63
CA GLN A 14 -12.31 -29.59 -8.40
C GLN A 14 -10.88 -29.04 -8.40
N VAL A 15 -9.90 -29.85 -8.80
CA VAL A 15 -8.50 -29.40 -8.91
C VAL A 15 -8.38 -28.26 -9.91
N ARG A 16 -9.04 -28.35 -11.08
CA ARG A 16 -9.06 -27.26 -12.06
C ARG A 16 -9.68 -25.99 -11.48
N ALA A 17 -10.82 -26.09 -10.77
CA ALA A 17 -11.47 -24.94 -10.17
C ALA A 17 -10.58 -24.23 -9.13
N ILE A 18 -9.92 -25.01 -8.25
CA ILE A 18 -8.99 -24.47 -7.24
C ILE A 18 -7.78 -23.80 -7.91
N LEU A 19 -7.21 -24.43 -8.93
CA LEU A 19 -6.08 -23.85 -9.67
C LEU A 19 -6.49 -22.55 -10.36
N TRP A 20 -7.66 -22.54 -11.00
CA TRP A 20 -8.20 -21.34 -11.66
C TRP A 20 -8.39 -20.20 -10.67
N PHE A 21 -8.97 -20.50 -9.50
CA PHE A 21 -9.17 -19.52 -8.43
C PHE A 21 -7.84 -18.94 -7.94
N LYS A 22 -6.84 -19.79 -7.67
CA LYS A 22 -5.49 -19.36 -7.27
C LYS A 22 -4.85 -18.47 -8.34
N LEU A 23 -4.88 -18.86 -9.61
CA LEU A 23 -4.32 -18.08 -10.71
C LEU A 23 -5.01 -16.72 -10.84
N LYS A 24 -6.34 -16.66 -10.66
CA LYS A 24 -7.07 -15.40 -10.67
C LYS A 24 -6.73 -14.49 -9.51
N GLN A 25 -6.52 -15.03 -8.31
CA GLN A 25 -6.05 -14.24 -7.17
C GLN A 25 -4.67 -13.62 -7.44
N TYR A 26 -3.74 -14.40 -7.99
CA TYR A 26 -2.43 -13.87 -8.37
C TYR A 26 -2.54 -12.77 -9.43
N GLN A 27 -3.39 -12.97 -10.45
CA GLN A 27 -3.59 -11.96 -11.48
C GLN A 27 -4.12 -10.64 -10.91
N ILE A 28 -5.14 -10.69 -10.05
CA ILE A 28 -5.70 -9.51 -9.38
C ILE A 28 -4.63 -8.83 -8.51
N PHE A 29 -3.84 -9.62 -7.79
CA PHE A 29 -2.80 -9.09 -6.92
C PHE A 29 -1.72 -8.33 -7.70
N GLU A 30 -1.24 -8.89 -8.80
CA GLU A 30 -0.24 -8.23 -9.66
C GLU A 30 -0.81 -6.97 -10.32
N GLU A 31 -2.06 -7.01 -10.78
CA GLU A 31 -2.73 -5.85 -11.37
C GLU A 31 -2.94 -4.74 -10.33
N TYR A 32 -3.35 -5.09 -9.11
CA TYR A 32 -3.44 -4.15 -8.00
C TYR A 32 -2.08 -3.52 -7.67
N LYS A 33 -1.01 -4.32 -7.64
CA LYS A 33 0.35 -3.84 -7.40
C LYS A 33 0.79 -2.86 -8.50
N HIS A 34 0.54 -3.19 -9.75
CA HIS A 34 0.86 -2.32 -10.89
C HIS A 34 0.11 -0.98 -10.80
N LEU A 35 -1.20 -1.02 -10.53
CA LEU A 35 -2.00 0.19 -10.34
C LEU A 35 -1.51 1.02 -9.14
N SER A 36 -1.14 0.36 -8.05
CA SER A 36 -0.54 1.03 -6.90
C SER A 36 0.78 1.71 -7.29
N GLU A 37 1.66 1.06 -8.04
CA GLU A 37 2.93 1.65 -8.51
C GLU A 37 2.73 2.89 -9.40
N LEU A 38 1.66 2.90 -10.19
CA LEU A 38 1.26 4.06 -11.01
C LEU A 38 0.61 5.18 -10.18
N SER A 39 0.06 4.87 -9.01
CA SER A 39 -0.54 5.86 -8.12
C SER A 39 0.51 6.84 -7.59
N LEU A 40 0.19 8.14 -7.68
CA LEU A 40 1.01 9.21 -7.10
C LEU A 40 1.00 9.21 -5.56
N SER A 41 -0.04 8.61 -4.96
CA SER A 41 -0.28 8.61 -3.52
C SER A 41 -0.37 7.21 -2.94
N ASP A 42 -0.01 7.10 -1.67
CA ASP A 42 -0.17 5.90 -0.86
C ASP A 42 -1.67 5.66 -0.59
N PRO A 43 -2.23 4.47 -0.89
CA PRO A 43 -3.67 4.23 -0.79
C PRO A 43 -4.17 4.15 0.66
N LEU A 44 -3.30 3.84 1.62
CA LEU A 44 -3.68 3.78 3.02
C LEU A 44 -3.80 5.18 3.61
N THR A 45 -2.74 5.99 3.44
CA THR A 45 -2.58 7.28 4.12
C THR A 45 -2.99 8.47 3.27
N GLY A 46 -3.12 8.30 1.95
CA GLY A 46 -3.34 9.38 0.97
C GLY A 46 -2.12 10.29 0.76
N ALA A 47 -1.02 10.09 1.50
CA ALA A 47 0.19 10.88 1.36
C ALA A 47 0.85 10.62 0.00
N TYR A 48 1.53 11.62 -0.56
CA TYR A 48 2.28 11.43 -1.79
C TYR A 48 3.41 10.40 -1.59
N LYS A 49 3.58 9.51 -2.56
CA LYS A 49 4.70 8.57 -2.55
C LYS A 49 6.01 9.32 -2.71
N ARG A 50 7.11 8.72 -2.22
CA ARG A 50 8.48 9.26 -2.33
C ARG A 50 8.85 9.71 -3.74
N ARG A 51 8.44 8.96 -4.77
CA ARG A 51 8.68 9.35 -6.18
C ARG A 51 8.04 10.68 -6.52
N THR A 52 6.77 10.87 -6.14
CA THR A 52 6.01 12.11 -6.36
C THR A 52 6.65 13.27 -5.59
N LEU A 53 6.99 13.05 -4.32
CA LEU A 53 7.70 14.03 -3.49
C LEU A 53 9.03 14.45 -4.13
N ASN A 54 9.83 13.51 -4.62
CA ASN A 54 11.11 13.81 -5.27
C ASN A 54 10.95 14.66 -6.53
N THR A 55 9.94 14.36 -7.36
CA THR A 55 9.64 15.17 -8.55
C THR A 55 9.24 16.60 -8.15
N PHE A 56 8.37 16.73 -7.16
CA PHE A 56 7.93 18.03 -6.64
C PHE A 56 9.09 18.84 -6.05
N LEU A 57 9.92 18.23 -5.18
CA LEU A 57 11.07 18.88 -4.56
C LEU A 57 12.09 19.37 -5.60
N LYS A 58 12.34 18.59 -6.67
CA LYS A 58 13.22 19.03 -7.76
C LYS A 58 12.72 20.32 -8.42
N SER A 59 11.41 20.42 -8.69
CA SER A 59 10.81 21.65 -9.23
C SER A 59 11.01 22.82 -8.28
N ARG A 60 10.63 22.64 -7.01
CA ARG A 60 10.68 23.72 -6.01
C ARG A 60 12.08 24.19 -5.70
N LEU A 61 13.07 23.29 -5.69
CA LEU A 61 14.47 23.67 -5.53
C LEU A 61 15.01 24.45 -6.74
N SER A 62 14.59 24.11 -7.96
CA SER A 62 14.94 24.88 -9.16
C SER A 62 14.35 26.30 -9.11
N GLU A 63 13.08 26.43 -8.71
CA GLU A 63 12.41 27.73 -8.52
C GLU A 63 13.07 28.55 -7.40
N SER A 64 13.45 27.89 -6.31
CA SER A 64 14.17 28.50 -5.19
C SER A 64 15.50 29.12 -5.64
N GLN A 65 16.28 28.37 -6.43
CA GLN A 65 17.55 28.86 -6.97
C GLN A 65 17.38 30.04 -7.92
N GLY A 66 16.34 30.02 -8.75
CA GLY A 66 16.09 31.08 -9.73
C GLY A 66 15.49 32.36 -9.13
N HIS A 67 14.57 32.22 -8.17
CA HIS A 67 13.74 33.32 -7.67
C HIS A 67 14.00 33.68 -6.20
N GLY A 68 14.91 32.98 -5.51
CA GLY A 68 15.24 33.22 -4.11
C GLY A 68 14.14 32.80 -3.11
N ILE A 69 13.17 31.97 -3.54
CA ILE A 69 12.06 31.53 -2.69
C ILE A 69 12.58 30.41 -1.76
N PRO A 70 12.61 30.57 -0.43
CA PRO A 70 13.14 29.55 0.47
C PRO A 70 12.25 28.30 0.49
N VAL A 71 12.88 27.12 0.55
CA VAL A 71 12.21 25.82 0.68
C VAL A 71 12.58 25.21 2.02
N SER A 72 11.59 24.75 2.77
CA SER A 72 11.77 24.01 4.03
C SER A 72 11.23 22.58 3.89
N CYS A 73 11.83 21.65 4.63
CA CYS A 73 11.41 20.25 4.66
C CYS A 73 11.39 19.76 6.10
N VAL A 74 10.40 18.94 6.44
CA VAL A 74 10.30 18.26 7.73
C VAL A 74 10.32 16.76 7.48
N MET A 75 11.19 16.06 8.19
CA MET A 75 11.22 14.60 8.23
C MET A 75 10.90 14.18 9.66
N PHE A 76 9.98 13.22 9.79
CA PHE A 76 9.55 12.70 11.08
C PHE A 76 9.39 11.18 10.99
N ASP A 77 9.39 10.55 12.15
CA ASP A 77 9.10 9.13 12.32
C ASP A 77 8.10 8.97 13.48
N ILE A 78 7.38 7.84 13.50
CA ILE A 78 6.48 7.52 14.60
C ILE A 78 7.26 6.69 15.62
N ASP A 79 7.61 7.32 16.75
CA ASP A 79 8.35 6.67 17.82
C ASP A 79 7.64 5.39 18.29
N ASN A 80 8.42 4.32 18.50
CA ASN A 80 7.95 3.02 19.01
C ASN A 80 6.76 2.42 18.23
N PHE A 81 6.61 2.75 16.94
CA PHE A 81 5.48 2.25 16.14
C PHE A 81 5.44 0.72 16.02
N LYS A 82 6.59 0.05 16.13
CA LYS A 82 6.66 -1.41 16.19
C LYS A 82 5.91 -1.96 17.40
N ASP A 83 6.07 -1.35 18.58
CA ASP A 83 5.41 -1.80 19.81
C ASP A 83 3.89 -1.66 19.71
N VAL A 84 3.41 -0.62 19.03
CA VAL A 84 1.97 -0.46 18.71
C VAL A 84 1.48 -1.62 17.86
N ASN A 85 2.21 -1.99 16.80
CA ASN A 85 1.85 -3.12 15.94
C ASN A 85 1.89 -4.45 16.71
N ASP A 86 2.93 -4.65 17.52
CA ASP A 86 3.15 -5.91 18.23
C ASP A 86 2.14 -6.07 19.39
N THR A 87 1.68 -4.97 20.01
CA THR A 87 0.71 -4.98 21.11
C THR A 87 -0.75 -5.00 20.64
N HIS A 88 -1.07 -4.24 19.60
CA HIS A 88 -2.46 -4.01 19.17
C HIS A 88 -2.79 -4.61 17.80
N GLY A 89 -1.79 -5.14 17.09
CA GLY A 89 -1.93 -5.69 15.75
C GLY A 89 -1.84 -4.63 14.65
N HIS A 90 -1.48 -5.08 13.44
CA HIS A 90 -1.24 -4.22 12.28
C HIS A 90 -2.44 -3.34 11.88
N HIS A 91 -3.67 -3.81 12.09
CA HIS A 91 -4.87 -3.02 11.79
C HIS A 91 -4.95 -1.73 12.61
N VAL A 92 -4.53 -1.74 13.89
CA VAL A 92 -4.44 -0.53 14.72
C VAL A 92 -3.29 0.35 14.26
N GLY A 93 -2.14 -0.24 13.90
CA GLY A 93 -1.03 0.50 13.31
C GLY A 93 -1.44 1.27 12.05
N ASP A 94 -2.25 0.65 11.18
CA ASP A 94 -2.77 1.28 9.97
C ASP A 94 -3.72 2.45 10.27
N ILE A 95 -4.52 2.38 11.34
CA ILE A 95 -5.36 3.48 11.81
C ILE A 95 -4.48 4.64 12.29
N VAL A 96 -3.48 4.37 13.13
CA VAL A 96 -2.53 5.39 13.62
C VAL A 96 -1.84 6.11 12.46
N ARG A 97 -1.35 5.36 11.45
CA ARG A 97 -0.73 5.95 10.25
C ARG A 97 -1.69 6.83 9.45
N LYS A 98 -2.95 6.42 9.32
CA LYS A 98 -4.00 7.20 8.65
C LYS A 98 -4.26 8.52 9.36
N ASP A 99 -4.42 8.47 10.68
CA ASP A 99 -4.76 9.63 11.49
C ASP A 99 -3.61 10.65 11.49
N ILE A 100 -2.37 10.19 11.68
CA ILE A 100 -1.18 11.06 11.61
C ILE A 100 -1.05 11.71 10.23
N SER A 101 -1.21 10.95 9.14
CA SER A 101 -1.23 11.52 7.79
C SER A 101 -2.37 12.54 7.59
N GLY A 102 -3.52 12.31 8.24
CA GLY A 102 -4.64 13.25 8.27
C GLY A 102 -4.27 14.57 8.95
N LEU A 103 -3.58 14.52 10.09
CA LEU A 103 -3.12 15.72 10.80
C LEU A 103 -2.24 16.60 9.91
N PHE A 104 -1.25 16.01 9.22
CA PHE A 104 -0.33 16.76 8.36
C PHE A 104 -0.96 17.33 7.09
N ARG A 105 -2.01 16.70 6.55
CA ARG A 105 -2.71 17.22 5.36
C ARG A 105 -3.59 18.42 5.67
N ASN A 106 -3.94 18.61 6.94
CA ASN A 106 -4.77 19.72 7.41
C ASN A 106 -3.96 20.86 8.04
N LEU A 107 -2.62 20.75 8.05
CA LEU A 107 -1.70 21.84 8.38
C LEU A 107 -1.53 22.78 7.18
#